data_AF-A0A958LX12-F1
#
_entry.id   AF-A0A958LX12-F1
#
_cell.length_a   1.000
_cell.length_b   1.000
_cell.length_c   1.000
_cell.angle_alpha   90.00
_cell.angle_beta   90.00
_cell.angle_gamma   90.00
#
_symmetry.space_group_name_H-M   'P 1'
#
loop_
_entity.id
_entity.type
_entity.pdbx_description
1 polymer ?
#
loop_
_entity_poly.entity_id
_entity_poly.type
_entity_poly.pdbx_seq_one_letter_code
_entity_poly.pdbx_strand_id
1 'polypeptide(L)' 'MDESKFEGSLVLESLAAIDKIDDFYDAVDSDDLEKVRSIMRLAKIDTETIAIVLKKIKTADSDH' A
#
# COMPACT_ATOMS: atom_id res chain seq x y z
N MET A 1 -12.46 9.11 -4.44
CA MET A 1 -11.60 9.12 -5.65
C MET A 1 -12.06 8.00 -6.56
N ASP A 2 -12.12 8.23 -7.87
CA ASP A 2 -12.36 7.16 -8.85
C ASP A 2 -11.26 6.08 -8.74
N GLU A 3 -11.64 4.81 -8.61
CA GLU A 3 -10.70 3.67 -8.62
C GLU A 3 -9.86 3.65 -9.92
N SER A 4 -10.35 4.27 -11.01
CA SER A 4 -9.62 4.46 -12.28
C SER A 4 -8.47 5.47 -12.22
N LYS A 5 -8.36 6.28 -11.16
CA LYS A 5 -7.23 7.20 -10.93
C LYS A 5 -6.22 6.66 -9.92
N PHE A 6 -6.41 5.41 -9.45
CA PHE A 6 -5.45 4.77 -8.58
C PHE A 6 -4.20 4.40 -9.37
N GLU A 7 -3.17 5.24 -9.30
CA GLU A 7 -1.85 4.94 -9.83
C GLU A 7 -1.01 4.27 -8.74
N GLY A 8 -0.87 2.94 -8.83
CA GLY A 8 -0.02 2.18 -7.91
C GLY A 8 1.45 2.64 -7.93
N SER A 9 1.90 3.23 -9.03
CA SER A 9 3.20 3.90 -9.14
C SER A 9 3.35 5.07 -8.16
N LEU A 10 2.34 5.93 -8.00
CA LEU A 10 2.40 7.09 -7.10
C LEU A 10 2.54 6.68 -5.62
N VAL A 11 1.94 5.54 -5.25
CA VAL A 11 2.10 4.96 -3.91
C VAL A 11 3.55 4.54 -3.69
N LEU A 12 4.15 3.82 -4.65
CA LEU A 12 5.54 3.38 -4.57
C LEU A 12 6.51 4.56 -4.59
N GLU A 13 6.24 5.59 -5.38
CA GLU A 13 7.05 6.83 -5.41
C GLU A 13 7.02 7.57 -4.06
N SER A 14 5.85 7.65 -3.43
CA SER A 14 5.69 8.27 -2.10
C SER A 14 6.44 7.50 -1.02
N LEU A 15 6.47 6.17 -1.12
CA LEU A 15 7.23 5.30 -0.24
C LEU A 15 8.74 5.38 -0.49
N ALA A 16 9.16 5.51 -1.76
CA ALA A 16 10.55 5.70 -2.15
C ALA A 16 11.12 6.98 -1.52
N ALA A 17 10.33 8.06 -1.52
CA ALA A 17 10.73 9.36 -1.00
C ALA A 17 11.03 9.35 0.52
N ILE A 18 10.56 8.33 1.25
CA ILE A 18 10.79 8.17 2.69
C ILE A 18 11.59 6.91 3.05
N ASP A 19 12.20 6.24 2.07
CA ASP A 19 12.99 5.01 2.26
C ASP A 19 12.18 3.88 2.94
N LYS A 20 10.89 3.77 2.60
CA LYS A 20 9.97 2.75 3.16
C LYS A 20 9.47 1.74 2.15
N ILE A 21 10.13 1.62 0.99
CA ILE A 21 9.78 0.62 -0.01
C ILE A 21 10.00 -0.79 0.52
N ASP A 22 11.20 -1.10 1.04
CA ASP A 22 11.50 -2.44 1.55
C ASP A 22 10.57 -2.82 2.70
N ASP A 23 10.38 -1.92 3.67
CA ASP A 23 9.46 -2.10 4.79
C ASP A 23 8.02 -2.40 4.33
N PHE A 24 7.58 -1.77 3.22
CA PHE A 24 6.25 -1.98 2.65
C PHE A 24 6.15 -3.36 2.01
N TYR A 25 7.13 -3.78 1.21
CA TYR A 25 7.13 -5.11 0.60
C TYR A 25 7.22 -6.22 1.65
N ASP A 26 8.08 -6.08 2.66
CA ASP A 26 8.15 -7.02 3.79
C ASP A 26 6.80 -7.17 4.51
N ALA A 27 6.08 -6.05 4.67
CA ALA A 27 4.77 -6.06 5.30
C ALA A 27 3.70 -6.74 4.43
N VAL A 28 3.78 -6.56 3.11
CA VAL A 28 2.89 -7.24 2.15
C VAL A 28 3.16 -8.75 2.14
N ASP A 29 4.42 -9.16 2.04
CA ASP A 29 4.80 -10.59 2.01
C ASP A 29 4.48 -11.33 3.31
N SER A 30 4.41 -10.60 4.43
CA SER A 30 4.04 -11.14 5.74
C SER A 30 2.54 -11.05 6.06
N ASP A 31 1.70 -10.61 5.11
CA ASP A 31 0.26 -10.30 5.30
C ASP A 31 -0.01 -9.31 6.47
N ASP A 32 0.97 -8.46 6.82
CA ASP A 32 0.86 -7.50 7.91
C ASP A 32 0.19 -6.20 7.45
N LEU A 33 -1.13 -6.28 7.30
CA LEU A 33 -1.97 -5.16 6.84
C LEU A 33 -1.90 -3.94 7.78
N GLU A 34 -1.63 -4.16 9.08
CA GLU A 34 -1.47 -3.06 10.04
C GLU A 34 -0.17 -2.30 9.80
N LYS A 35 0.92 -3.02 9.52
CA LYS A 35 2.21 -2.44 9.15
C LYS A 35 2.13 -1.73 7.79
N VAL A 36 1.50 -2.34 6.79
CA VAL A 36 1.23 -1.70 5.48
C VAL A 36 0.50 -0.38 5.66
N ARG A 37 -0.59 -0.37 6.43
CA ARG A 37 -1.37 0.85 6.72
C ARG A 37 -0.53 1.94 7.38
N SER A 38 0.32 1.56 8.33
CA SER A 38 1.16 2.51 9.06
C SER A 38 2.21 3.14 8.16
N ILE A 39 2.87 2.34 7.32
CA ILE A 39 3.87 2.81 6.35
C ILE A 39 3.25 3.77 5.33
N MET A 40 2.08 3.44 4.78
CA MET A 40 1.39 4.32 3.84
C MET A 40 0.96 5.65 4.49
N ARG A 41 0.56 5.64 5.77
CA ARG A 41 0.29 6.88 6.53
C ARG A 41 1.52 7.74 6.72
N LEU A 42 2.68 7.13 6.97
CA LEU A 42 3.95 7.86 7.08
C LEU A 42 4.31 8.53 5.74
N ALA A 43 4.00 7.89 4.62
CA ALA A 43 4.12 8.46 3.28
C ALA A 43 3.03 9.49 2.94
N LYS A 44 2.20 9.91 3.91
CA LYS A 44 1.09 10.87 3.74
C LYS A 44 0.07 10.44 2.67
N ILE A 45 -0.08 9.14 2.46
CA ILE A 45 -1.07 8.61 1.53
C ILE A 45 -2.46 8.70 2.16
N ASP A 46 -3.42 9.09 1.34
CA ASP A 46 -4.79 9.31 1.79
C ASP A 46 -5.49 8.00 2.21
N THR A 47 -6.46 8.12 3.12
CA THR A 47 -7.07 6.93 3.76
C THR A 47 -7.85 6.08 2.75
N GLU A 48 -8.41 6.72 1.73
CA GLU A 48 -9.12 6.04 0.64
C GLU A 48 -8.18 5.21 -0.23
N THR A 49 -7.03 5.76 -0.61
CA THR A 49 -5.97 5.06 -1.34
C THR A 49 -5.42 3.88 -0.54
N ILE A 50 -5.23 4.04 0.77
CA ILE A 50 -4.84 2.95 1.67
C ILE A 50 -5.88 1.83 1.64
N ALA A 51 -7.17 2.16 1.73
CA ALA A 51 -8.23 1.15 1.70
C ALA A 51 -8.23 0.35 0.38
N ILE A 52 -7.98 1.01 -0.76
CA ILE A 52 -7.86 0.35 -2.07
C ILE A 52 -6.66 -0.61 -2.10
N VAL A 53 -5.49 -0.18 -1.60
CA VAL A 53 -4.29 -1.03 -1.55
C VAL A 53 -4.50 -2.25 -0.66
N LEU A 54 -5.04 -2.07 0.55
CA LEU A 54 -5.32 -3.16 1.47
C LEU A 54 -6.32 -4.17 0.87
N LYS A 55 -7.33 -3.68 0.15
CA LYS A 55 -8.29 -4.54 -0.56
C LYS A 55 -7.60 -5.33 -1.67
N LYS A 56 -6.71 -4.70 -2.45
CA LYS A 56 -5.94 -5.37 -3.52
C LYS A 56 -5.00 -6.44 -2.98
N ILE A 57 -4.28 -6.18 -1.89
CA ILE A 57 -3.41 -7.15 -1.23
C ILE A 57 -4.23 -8.39 -0.81
N LYS A 58 -5.35 -8.15 -0.12
CA LYS A 58 -6.24 -9.24 0.33
C LYS A 58 -6.86 -10.04 -0.81
N THR A 59 -7.20 -9.40 -1.93
CA THR A 59 -7.71 -10.11 -3.12
C THR A 59 -6.61 -10.90 -3.82
N ALA A 60 -5.37 -10.40 -3.87
CA ALA A 60 -4.25 -11.10 -4.50
C ALA A 60 -3.85 -12.37 -3.75
N ASP A 61 -3.97 -12.38 -2.42
CA ASP A 61 -3.67 -13.55 -1.58
C ASP A 61 -4.69 -14.70 -1.79
N SER A 62 -5.91 -14.39 -2.22
CA SER A 62 -6.98 -15.38 -2.44
C SER A 62 -6.88 -16.13 -3.77
N ASP A 63 -5.93 -15.79 -4.65
CA ASP A 63 -5.74 -16.42 -5.97
C ASP A 63 -4.58 -17.43 -6.02
N HIS A 64 -4.08 -17.88 -4.85
CA HIS A 64 -3.05 -18.93 -4.75
C HIS A 64 -3.65 -20.32 -4.51
#